data_AF-A0A447JA35-F1
#
_entry.id   AF-A0A447JA35-F1
#
_cell.length_a   1.000
_cell.length_b   1.000
_cell.length_c   1.000
_cell.angle_alpha   90.00
_cell.angle_beta   90.00
_cell.angle_gamma   90.00
#
_symmetry.space_group_name_H-M   'P 1'
#
loop_
_entity.id
_entity.type
_entity.pdbx_description
1 polymer ?
#
loop_
_entity_poly.entity_id
_entity_poly.type
_entity_poly.pdbx_seq_one_letter_code
_entity_poly.pdbx_strand_id
1 'polypeptide(L)' 'MCTPKGELTDEAWEKKIMASEGNQQHIREAMIAIERNNQHNYWQALGKVECPEM' A
#
# COMPACT_ATOMS: atom_id res chain seq x y z
N MET A 1 -9.96 0.96 0.14
CA MET A 1 -8.96 -0.10 0.37
C MET A 1 -8.78 -0.83 -0.96
N CYS A 2 -7.55 -0.98 -1.45
CA CYS A 2 -7.31 -1.68 -2.70
C CYS A 2 -7.55 -3.17 -2.49
N THR A 3 -8.47 -3.77 -3.23
CA THR A 3 -8.78 -5.21 -3.16
C THR A 3 -8.56 -5.81 -4.54
N PRO A 4 -7.77 -6.89 -4.67
CA PRO A 4 -7.63 -7.58 -5.95
C PRO A 4 -9.00 -8.05 -6.44
N LYS A 5 -9.30 -7.84 -7.73
CA LYS A 5 -10.43 -8.53 -8.38
C LYS A 5 -9.87 -9.75 -9.14
N GLY A 6 -10.48 -10.91 -8.92
CA GLY A 6 -10.13 -12.17 -9.60
C GLY A 6 -9.12 -13.04 -8.83
N GLU A 7 -8.63 -14.10 -9.48
CA GLU A 7 -7.73 -15.13 -8.93
C GLU A 7 -6.26 -14.70 -8.80
N LEU A 8 -5.99 -13.40 -8.61
CA LEU A 8 -4.63 -12.97 -8.34
C LEU A 8 -4.23 -13.42 -6.94
N THR A 9 -3.10 -14.12 -6.84
CA THR A 9 -2.51 -14.45 -5.54
C THR A 9 -2.07 -13.16 -4.84
N ASP A 10 -2.04 -13.19 -3.51
CA ASP A 10 -1.59 -12.05 -2.71
C ASP A 10 -0.19 -11.57 -3.13
N GLU A 11 0.72 -12.49 -3.47
CA GLU A 11 2.07 -12.16 -3.95
C GLU A 11 2.04 -11.44 -5.31
N ALA A 12 1.21 -11.89 -6.25
CA ALA A 12 1.09 -11.26 -7.56
C ALA A 12 0.42 -9.88 -7.44
N TRP A 13 -0.53 -9.74 -6.51
CA TRP A 13 -1.16 -8.46 -6.18
C TRP A 13 -0.18 -7.49 -5.51
N GLU A 14 0.61 -7.95 -4.54
CA GLU A 14 1.65 -7.17 -3.89
C GLU A 14 2.65 -6.64 -4.92
N LYS A 15 3.13 -7.50 -5.83
CA LYS A 15 4.02 -7.08 -6.92
C LYS A 15 3.42 -5.99 -7.80
N LYS A 16 2.12 -6.05 -8.11
CA LYS A 16 1.42 -5.00 -8.86
C LYS A 16 1.36 -3.67 -8.08
N ILE A 17 1.02 -3.71 -6.80
CA ILE A 17 0.98 -2.52 -5.93
C ILE A 17 2.39 -1.90 -5.82
N MET A 18 3.41 -2.74 -5.59
CA MET A 18 4.80 -2.33 -5.36
C MET A 18 5.55 -1.94 -6.64
N ALA A 19 4.95 -2.06 -7.82
CA ALA A 19 5.56 -1.62 -9.08
C ALA A 19 5.65 -0.08 -9.20
N SER A 20 4.85 0.66 -8.43
CA SER A 20 4.87 2.13 -8.39
C SER A 20 5.82 2.63 -7.29
N GLU A 21 6.80 3.47 -7.67
CA GLU A 21 7.69 4.14 -6.70
C GLU A 21 6.91 5.00 -5.69
N GLY A 22 5.80 5.60 -6.12
CA GLY A 22 4.90 6.34 -5.24
C GLY A 22 4.26 5.44 -4.18
N ASN A 23 3.77 4.27 -4.59
CA ASN A 23 3.22 3.29 -3.66
C ASN A 23 4.28 2.75 -2.70
N GLN A 24 5.49 2.47 -3.19
CA GLN A 24 6.61 2.05 -2.34
C GLN A 24 6.89 3.09 -1.24
N GLN A 25 6.93 4.37 -1.61
CA GLN A 25 7.15 5.45 -0.67
C GLN A 25 6.01 5.56 0.35
N HIS A 26 4.75 5.49 -0.07
CA HIS A 26 3.60 5.54 0.85
C HIS A 26 3.53 4.34 1.80
N ILE A 27 3.89 3.15 1.32
CA ILE A 27 4.00 1.96 2.17
C ILE A 27 5.13 2.11 3.19
N ARG A 28 6.29 2.66 2.78
CA ARG A 28 7.38 2.99 3.70
C ARG A 28 6.97 4.01 4.77
N GLU A 29 6.22 5.03 4.39
CA GLU A 29 5.65 6.02 5.33
C GLU A 29 4.69 5.38 6.33
N ALA A 30 3.86 4.44 5.88
CA ALA A 30 2.97 3.68 6.75
C ALA A 30 3.75 2.82 7.76
N MET A 31 4.84 2.17 7.34
CA MET A 31 5.71 1.39 8.25
C MET A 31 6.34 2.29 9.33
N ILE A 32 6.91 3.43 8.94
CA ILE A 32 7.49 4.40 9.90
C ILE A 32 6.42 4.92 10.87
N ALA A 33 5.19 5.11 10.41
CA ALA A 33 4.08 5.54 11.27
C ALA A 33 3.71 4.48 12.32
N ILE A 34 3.77 3.18 11.98
CA ILE A 34 3.61 2.09 12.95
C ILE A 34 4.73 2.13 14.00
N GLU A 35 5.99 2.24 13.57
CA GLU A 35 7.15 2.31 14.48
C GLU A 35 7.05 3.47 15.49
N ARG A 36 6.40 4.57 15.07
CA ARG A 36 6.17 5.76 15.90
C ARG A 36 4.85 5.73 16.69
N ASN A 37 4.12 4.63 16.66
CA ASN A 37 2.77 4.49 17.25
C ASN A 37 1.81 5.61 16.81
N ASN A 38 1.92 6.05 15.55
CA ASN A 38 1.11 7.11 14.98
C ASN A 38 0.09 6.55 13.98
N GLN A 39 -1.06 6.11 14.50
CA GLN A 39 -2.14 5.55 13.67
C GLN A 39 -2.71 6.54 12.65
N HIS A 40 -2.74 7.84 12.97
CA HIS A 40 -3.26 8.85 12.05
C HIS A 40 -2.41 8.90 10.77
N ASN A 41 -1.09 8.98 10.92
CA ASN A 41 -0.18 9.01 9.78
C ASN A 41 -0.15 7.68 9.03
N TYR A 42 -0.32 6.56 9.73
CA TYR A 42 -0.47 5.26 9.09
C TYR A 42 -1.64 5.24 8.10
N TRP A 43 -2.81 5.67 8.55
CA TRP A 43 -4.00 5.71 7.69
C TRP A 43 -3.89 6.76 6.58
N GLN A 44 -3.25 7.91 6.84
CA GLN A 44 -2.98 8.90 5.80
C GLN A 44 -2.05 8.37 4.72
N ALA A 45 -0.99 7.66 5.08
CA ALA A 45 -0.04 7.09 4.13
C ALA A 45 -0.70 5.99 3.29
N LEU A 46 -1.44 5.07 3.93
CA LEU A 46 -2.19 4.04 3.20
C LEU A 46 -3.29 4.60 2.31
N GLY A 47 -3.91 5.73 2.68
CA GLY A 47 -4.92 6.40 1.86
C GLY A 47 -4.38 6.99 0.55
N LYS A 48 -3.05 7.11 0.42
CA LYS A 48 -2.37 7.60 -0.80
C LYS A 48 -1.88 6.47 -1.70
N VAL A 49 -1.95 5.22 -1.26
CA VAL A 49 -1.58 4.07 -2.10
C VAL A 49 -2.57 3.98 -3.25
N GLU A 50 -2.06 4.09 -4.47
CA GLU A 50 -2.83 3.97 -5.70
C GLU A 50 -3.02 2.49 -6.02
N CYS A 51 -4.27 2.10 -6.30
CA CYS A 51 -4.55 0.72 -6.68
C CYS A 51 -4.14 0.49 -8.14
N PRO A 52 -3.46 -0.62 -8.48
CA PRO A 52 -3.12 -0.94 -9.86
C PRO A 52 -4.40 -1.11 -10.68
N GLU A 53 -4.38 -0.63 -11.93
CA GLU A 53 -5.41 -0.96 -12.91
C GLU A 53 -5.45 -2.48 -13.13
N MET A 54 -6.65 -3.03 -13.25
CA MET A 54 -6.86 -4.47 -13.35
C MET A 54 -6.60 -4.99 -14.75
#